data_AF-A0A5C8DVD0-F1
#
_entry.id   AF-A0A5C8DVD0-F1
#
_cell.length_a   1.000
_cell.length_b   1.000
_cell.length_c   1.000
_cell.angle_alpha   90.00
_cell.angle_beta   90.00
_cell.angle_gamma   90.00
#
_symmetry.space_group_name_H-M   'P 1'
#
loop_
_entity.id
_entity.type
_entity.pdbx_description
1 polymer ?
#
loop_
_entity_poly.entity_id
_entity_poly.type
_entity_poly.pdbx_seq_one_letter_code
_entity_poly.pdbx_strand_id
1 'polypeptide(L)'
;MRDRLTRRNKPYQFVLSKDNPYKASRQVFAALGLEVIREELEAWKELSLSNDHSVYERGEARENLMRFCKSLGRMVEAMYLVTRKNKGVKKKREKIDSALEVGENNIAVGDISLYLTKKEERKPALVIRQHFKMFSLGYSRIEVRDMLDAVITYKGENGVNRSSLLIFHKCLKVLINSANTILK
;
A
#
# COMPACT_ATOMS: atom_id res chain seq x y z
N MET A 1 1.44 -19.50 11.17
CA MET A 1 1.94 -18.98 9.87
C MET A 1 0.74 -18.53 9.07
N ARG A 2 0.52 -17.21 8.91
CA ARG A 2 -0.58 -16.68 8.08
C ARG A 2 -0.16 -16.71 6.61
N ASP A 3 -1.11 -16.95 5.73
CA ASP A 3 -0.91 -17.13 4.29
C ASP A 3 -0.28 -15.90 3.62
N ARG A 4 1.05 -15.90 3.53
CA ARG A 4 1.79 -14.96 2.67
C ARG A 4 1.35 -15.14 1.22
N LEU A 5 1.44 -14.09 0.41
CA LEU A 5 1.06 -14.11 -1.01
C LEU A 5 1.76 -15.27 -1.76
N THR A 6 1.05 -16.38 -1.99
CA THR A 6 1.60 -17.54 -2.71
C THR A 6 1.24 -17.49 -4.19
N ARG A 7 1.96 -18.28 -5.02
CA ARG A 7 1.60 -18.49 -6.44
C ARG A 7 0.16 -18.98 -6.64
N ARG A 8 -0.43 -19.67 -5.66
CA ARG A 8 -1.81 -20.20 -5.74
C ARG A 8 -2.88 -19.12 -5.58
N ASN A 9 -2.60 -18.04 -4.86
CA ASN A 9 -3.51 -16.89 -4.69
C ASN A 9 -3.23 -15.75 -5.68
N LYS A 10 -2.54 -16.03 -6.80
CA LYS A 10 -2.27 -15.01 -7.82
C LYS A 10 -3.54 -14.77 -8.65
N PRO A 11 -4.14 -13.57 -8.63
CA PRO A 11 -5.03 -13.18 -9.72
C PRO A 11 -4.18 -13.08 -10.98
N TYR A 12 -4.28 -14.08 -11.87
CA TYR A 12 -3.44 -14.27 -13.06
C TYR A 12 -3.51 -13.11 -14.08
N GLN A 13 -4.35 -12.10 -13.86
CA GLN A 13 -4.39 -10.87 -14.64
C GLN A 13 -4.64 -9.67 -13.73
N PHE A 14 -3.63 -9.28 -12.95
CA PHE A 14 -3.67 -8.00 -12.22
C PHE A 14 -3.46 -6.82 -13.19
N VAL A 15 -4.47 -6.57 -14.02
CA VAL A 15 -4.58 -5.39 -14.90
C VAL A 15 -5.16 -4.25 -14.07
N LEU A 16 -4.24 -3.46 -13.51
CA LEU A 16 -4.58 -2.26 -12.79
C LEU A 16 -5.11 -1.22 -13.78
N SER A 17 -6.33 -0.75 -13.54
CA SER A 17 -6.96 0.33 -14.29
C SER A 17 -6.03 1.55 -14.29
N LYS A 18 -5.64 2.07 -15.45
CA LYS A 18 -4.79 3.27 -15.53
C LYS A 18 -5.59 4.57 -15.49
N ASP A 19 -6.87 4.51 -15.87
CA ASP A 19 -7.66 5.71 -16.19
C ASP A 19 -8.38 6.32 -14.99
N ASN A 20 -8.53 5.57 -13.88
CA ASN A 20 -9.23 6.05 -12.70
C ASN A 20 -8.47 5.65 -11.42
N PRO A 21 -7.91 6.62 -10.67
CA PRO A 21 -7.08 6.33 -9.51
C PRO A 21 -7.86 5.62 -8.40
N TYR A 22 -9.16 5.93 -8.23
CA TYR A 22 -10.01 5.24 -7.26
C TYR A 22 -10.30 3.80 -7.65
N LYS A 23 -10.53 3.52 -8.95
CA LYS A 23 -10.72 2.15 -9.44
C LYS A 23 -9.45 1.33 -9.26
N ALA A 24 -8.29 1.88 -9.64
CA ALA A 24 -6.99 1.24 -9.51
C ALA A 24 -6.69 0.87 -8.04
N SER A 25 -6.86 1.82 -7.12
CA SER A 25 -6.62 1.57 -5.70
C SER A 25 -7.59 0.54 -5.11
N ARG A 26 -8.87 0.56 -5.51
CA ARG A 26 -9.83 -0.48 -5.10
C ARG A 26 -9.41 -1.87 -5.56
N GLN A 27 -8.89 -2.00 -6.77
CA GLN A 27 -8.37 -3.29 -7.27
C GLN A 27 -7.18 -3.79 -6.43
N VAL A 28 -6.29 -2.90 -5.99
CA VAL A 28 -5.21 -3.24 -5.03
C VAL A 28 -5.77 -3.75 -3.72
N PHE A 29 -6.69 -3.01 -3.11
CA PHE A 29 -7.27 -3.41 -1.83
C PHE A 29 -8.13 -4.67 -1.92
N ALA A 30 -8.78 -4.92 -3.05
CA ALA A 30 -9.54 -6.15 -3.28
C ALA A 30 -8.64 -7.38 -3.48
N ALA A 31 -7.47 -7.21 -4.12
CA ALA A 31 -6.57 -8.32 -4.40
C ALA A 31 -5.67 -8.70 -3.22
N LEU A 32 -5.22 -7.72 -2.44
CA LEU A 32 -4.31 -7.96 -1.31
C LEU A 32 -5.02 -7.86 0.05
N GLY A 33 -6.00 -6.96 0.20
CA GLY A 33 -6.49 -6.56 1.52
C GLY A 33 -5.58 -5.54 2.19
N LEU A 34 -6.15 -4.65 3.02
CA LEU A 34 -5.38 -3.63 3.72
C LEU A 34 -4.37 -4.23 4.70
N GLU A 35 -4.76 -5.28 5.42
CA GLU A 35 -3.93 -5.91 6.45
C GLU A 35 -2.69 -6.57 5.86
N VAL A 36 -2.85 -7.33 4.76
CA VAL A 36 -1.71 -7.93 4.04
C VAL A 36 -0.76 -6.85 3.54
N ILE A 37 -1.27 -5.71 3.07
CA ILE A 37 -0.41 -4.60 2.64
C ILE A 37 0.41 -4.04 3.81
N ARG A 38 -0.16 -3.96 5.02
CA ARG A 38 0.58 -3.54 6.21
C ARG A 38 1.65 -4.55 6.61
N GLU A 39 1.27 -5.82 6.71
CA GLU A 39 2.18 -6.90 7.09
C GLU A 39 3.36 -6.98 6.10
N GLU A 40 3.10 -6.90 4.78
CA GLU A 40 4.14 -6.91 3.76
C GLU A 40 4.99 -5.63 3.79
N LEU A 41 4.41 -4.45 4.03
CA LEU A 41 5.18 -3.20 4.14
C LEU A 41 6.12 -3.23 5.35
N GLU A 42 5.65 -3.73 6.49
CA GLU A 42 6.45 -3.88 7.70
C GLU A 42 7.57 -4.91 7.49
N ALA A 43 7.26 -6.06 6.89
CA ALA A 43 8.27 -7.07 6.55
C ALA A 43 9.34 -6.51 5.60
N TRP A 44 8.96 -5.74 4.58
CA TRP A 44 9.92 -5.09 3.68
C TRP A 44 10.80 -4.09 4.40
N LYS A 45 10.24 -3.31 5.33
CA LYS A 45 10.99 -2.37 6.15
C LYS A 45 12.02 -3.11 7.01
N GLU A 46 11.62 -4.16 7.72
CA GLU A 46 12.52 -4.95 8.58
C GLU A 46 13.65 -5.60 7.78
N LEU A 47 13.34 -6.24 6.66
CA LEU A 47 14.33 -6.84 5.76
C LEU A 47 15.31 -5.80 5.20
N SER A 48 14.81 -4.62 4.81
CA SER A 48 15.63 -3.54 4.28
C SER A 48 16.59 -2.98 5.34
N LEU A 49 16.12 -2.80 6.58
CA LEU A 49 16.93 -2.34 7.71
C LEU A 49 17.96 -3.39 8.16
N SER A 50 17.67 -4.66 7.95
CA SER A 50 18.54 -5.79 8.29
C SER A 50 19.52 -6.16 7.17
N ASN A 51 19.46 -5.46 6.02
CA ASN A 51 20.35 -5.70 4.90
C ASN A 51 21.54 -4.73 4.93
N ASP A 52 22.68 -5.21 5.44
CA ASP A 52 23.94 -4.46 5.51
C ASP A 52 24.60 -4.23 4.14
N HIS A 53 24.06 -4.80 3.05
CA HIS A 53 24.53 -4.59 1.68
C HIS A 53 23.55 -3.79 0.82
N SER A 54 22.72 -2.95 1.46
CA SER A 54 21.75 -2.09 0.78
C SER A 54 22.08 -0.62 0.95
N VAL A 55 21.31 0.25 0.28
CA VAL A 55 21.39 1.71 0.48
C VAL A 55 21.11 2.15 1.92
N TYR A 56 20.57 1.25 2.76
CA TYR A 56 20.22 1.47 4.15
C TYR A 56 21.30 1.02 5.14
N GLU A 57 22.53 0.76 4.69
CA GLU A 57 23.65 0.45 5.60
C GLU A 57 23.93 1.62 6.58
N ARG A 58 23.78 2.87 6.11
CA ARG A 58 24.05 4.07 6.91
C ARG A 58 22.89 4.44 7.82
N GLY A 59 23.22 4.91 9.03
CA GLY A 59 22.23 5.31 10.04
C GLY A 59 21.20 6.35 9.56
N GLU A 60 21.64 7.36 8.82
CA GLU A 60 20.74 8.38 8.24
C GLU A 60 19.73 7.77 7.25
N ALA A 61 20.19 6.86 6.38
CA ALA A 61 19.32 6.18 5.42
C ALA A 61 18.30 5.27 6.14
N ARG A 62 18.70 4.59 7.22
CA ARG A 62 17.77 3.82 8.07
C ARG A 62 16.69 4.71 8.69
N GLU A 63 17.07 5.88 9.20
CA GLU A 63 16.12 6.82 9.77
C GLU A 63 15.12 7.35 8.73
N ASN A 64 15.61 7.70 7.55
CA ASN A 64 14.77 8.14 6.43
C ASN A 64 13.80 7.04 5.99
N LEU A 65 14.26 5.79 5.88
CA LEU A 65 13.40 4.64 5.58
C LEU A 65 12.30 4.46 6.63
N MET A 66 12.63 4.52 7.92
CA MET A 66 11.65 4.40 9.00
C MET A 66 10.58 5.50 8.93
N ARG A 67 10.99 6.75 8.71
CA ARG A 67 10.08 7.90 8.54
C ARG A 67 9.21 7.73 7.29
N PHE A 68 9.80 7.27 6.19
CA PHE A 68 9.10 7.00 4.94
C PHE A 68 8.05 5.91 5.11
N CYS A 69 8.40 4.73 5.63
CA CYS A 69 7.47 3.61 5.83
C CYS A 69 6.30 3.99 6.74
N LYS A 70 6.56 4.74 7.83
CA LYS A 70 5.50 5.25 8.71
C LYS A 70 4.55 6.19 7.96
N SER A 71 5.08 7.10 7.15
CA SER A 71 4.28 8.03 6.34
C SER A 71 3.50 7.30 5.23
N LEU A 72 4.14 6.32 4.59
CA LEU A 72 3.55 5.51 3.52
C LEU A 72 2.39 4.66 4.07
N GLY A 73 2.56 3.98 5.21
CA GLY A 73 1.49 3.22 5.86
C GLY A 73 0.25 4.07 6.15
N ARG A 74 0.46 5.29 6.70
CA ARG A 74 -0.62 6.27 6.92
C ARG A 74 -1.31 6.69 5.61
N MET A 75 -0.53 6.95 4.56
CA MET A 75 -1.07 7.30 3.25
C MET A 75 -1.91 6.14 2.67
N VAL A 76 -1.45 4.89 2.80
CA VAL A 76 -2.17 3.70 2.32
C VAL A 76 -3.52 3.54 3.04
N GLU A 77 -3.57 3.70 4.36
CA GLU A 77 -4.84 3.69 5.11
C GLU A 77 -5.78 4.82 4.69
N ALA A 78 -5.25 6.02 4.54
CA ALA A 78 -6.03 7.16 4.08
C ALA A 78 -6.61 6.92 2.69
N MET A 79 -5.83 6.31 1.79
CA MET A 79 -6.28 5.88 0.47
C MET A 79 -7.39 4.83 0.53
N TYR A 80 -7.29 3.87 1.45
CA TYR A 80 -8.35 2.88 1.67
C TYR A 80 -9.67 3.56 2.09
N LEU A 81 -9.62 4.52 3.02
CA LEU A 81 -10.79 5.28 3.46
C LEU A 81 -11.39 6.13 2.33
N VAL A 82 -10.55 6.83 1.56
CA VAL A 82 -10.98 7.65 0.42
C VAL A 82 -11.68 6.79 -0.65
N THR A 83 -11.14 5.62 -0.94
CA THR A 83 -11.69 4.70 -1.95
C THR A 83 -12.99 4.03 -1.50
N ARG A 84 -13.14 3.72 -0.20
CA ARG A 84 -14.42 3.24 0.37
C ARG A 84 -15.50 4.32 0.31
N LYS A 85 -15.21 5.55 0.71
CA LYS A 85 -16.19 6.66 0.69
C LYS A 85 -16.72 6.93 -0.71
N ASN A 86 -15.88 6.78 -1.75
CA ASN A 86 -16.29 6.96 -3.14
C ASN A 86 -17.23 5.83 -3.66
N LYS A 87 -17.23 4.62 -3.06
CA LYS A 87 -18.24 3.57 -3.39
C LYS A 87 -19.66 4.02 -3.04
N GLY A 88 -19.84 4.72 -1.91
CA GLY A 88 -21.16 5.16 -1.43
C GLY A 88 -21.84 6.20 -2.32
N VAL A 89 -21.06 7.04 -3.00
CA VAL A 89 -21.59 8.07 -3.91
C VAL A 89 -22.10 7.45 -5.22
N LYS A 90 -21.45 6.38 -5.70
CA LYS A 90 -21.86 5.67 -6.93
C LYS A 90 -22.97 4.64 -6.75
N LYS A 91 -23.10 3.96 -5.60
CA LYS A 91 -24.24 3.05 -5.34
C LYS A 91 -25.61 3.76 -5.38
N LYS A 92 -25.65 5.09 -5.25
CA LYS A 92 -26.89 5.89 -5.46
C LYS A 92 -27.22 6.14 -6.94
N ARG A 93 -26.29 5.88 -7.87
CA ARG A 93 -26.44 6.09 -9.33
C ARG A 93 -26.38 4.81 -10.17
N GLU A 94 -25.73 3.75 -9.68
CA GLU A 94 -25.53 2.50 -10.40
C GLU A 94 -26.18 1.33 -9.62
N LYS A 95 -27.52 1.30 -9.58
CA LYS A 95 -28.29 0.04 -9.50
C LYS A 95 -28.50 -0.38 -10.95
N ILE A 96 -27.54 -1.09 -11.54
CA ILE A 96 -27.63 -1.94 -12.73
C ILE A 96 -26.18 -2.39 -12.98
N ASP A 97 -25.97 -3.70 -12.98
CA ASP A 97 -24.78 -4.45 -13.41
C ASP A 97 -23.53 -4.46 -12.50
N SER A 98 -23.36 -5.55 -11.75
CA SER A 98 -22.37 -6.62 -12.08
C SER A 98 -21.86 -7.39 -10.85
N ALA A 99 -21.79 -8.71 -11.03
CA ALA A 99 -21.47 -9.74 -10.05
C ALA A 99 -19.95 -9.89 -9.79
N LEU A 100 -19.42 -9.02 -8.94
CA LEU A 100 -18.10 -9.20 -8.30
C LEU A 100 -18.16 -8.75 -6.83
N GLU A 101 -19.15 -9.24 -6.09
CA GLU A 101 -19.21 -9.07 -4.62
C GLU A 101 -18.63 -10.34 -3.96
N VAL A 102 -17.29 -10.45 -3.96
CA VAL A 102 -16.59 -11.37 -3.05
C VAL A 102 -16.21 -10.58 -1.79
N GLY A 103 -17.04 -10.73 -0.76
CA GLY A 103 -16.67 -10.72 0.65
C GLY A 103 -15.85 -9.55 1.19
N GLU A 104 -16.35 -8.31 1.13
CA GLU A 104 -15.88 -7.27 2.07
C GLU A 104 -16.67 -7.41 3.37
N ASN A 105 -16.15 -8.21 4.31
CA ASN A 105 -16.70 -8.32 5.66
C ASN A 105 -16.90 -6.93 6.27
N ASN A 106 -18.06 -6.74 6.91
CA ASN A 106 -18.51 -5.52 7.57
C ASN A 106 -17.65 -5.19 8.81
N ILE A 107 -16.36 -4.90 8.63
CA ILE A 107 -15.51 -4.39 9.70
C ILE A 107 -15.90 -2.93 9.91
N ALA A 108 -16.33 -2.62 11.14
CA ALA A 108 -16.68 -1.28 11.55
C ALA A 108 -15.49 -0.34 11.30
N VAL A 109 -15.75 0.82 10.70
CA VAL A 109 -14.72 1.80 10.27
C VAL A 109 -13.76 2.20 11.41
N GLY A 110 -14.17 2.07 12.67
CA GLY A 110 -13.37 2.41 13.84
C GLY A 110 -12.29 1.39 14.24
N ASP A 111 -12.29 0.19 13.66
CA ASP A 111 -11.30 -0.87 13.98
C ASP A 111 -10.34 -1.15 12.81
N ILE A 112 -10.39 -0.31 11.78
CA ILE A 112 -9.65 -0.54 10.54
C ILE A 112 -8.31 0.18 10.56
N SER A 113 -8.17 1.34 11.20
CA SER A 113 -6.96 2.17 11.10
C SER A 113 -5.94 1.84 12.18
N LEU A 114 -4.74 1.41 11.76
CA LEU A 114 -3.62 1.14 12.67
C LEU A 114 -2.72 2.39 12.81
N TYR A 115 -2.58 3.16 11.74
CA TYR A 115 -1.66 4.30 11.69
C TYR A 115 -2.37 5.67 11.73
N LEU A 116 -3.66 5.76 11.42
CA LEU A 116 -4.41 7.01 11.45
C LEU A 116 -5.03 7.30 12.82
N THR A 117 -5.00 8.56 13.22
CA THR A 117 -5.81 9.01 14.37
C THR A 117 -7.27 9.19 13.97
N LYS A 118 -8.20 9.14 14.94
CA LYS A 118 -9.64 9.44 14.70
C LYS A 118 -9.88 10.80 14.00
N LYS A 119 -8.99 11.78 14.20
CA LYS A 119 -9.05 13.08 13.50
C LYS A 119 -8.69 12.96 12.02
N GLU A 120 -7.72 12.11 11.71
CA GLU A 120 -7.22 11.86 10.36
C GLU A 120 -8.19 11.03 9.53
N GLU A 121 -8.87 10.06 10.12
CA GLU A 121 -9.94 9.27 9.46
C GLU A 121 -11.08 10.14 8.92
N ARG A 122 -11.35 11.27 9.60
CA ARG A 122 -12.34 12.26 9.17
C ARG A 122 -11.85 13.06 7.96
N LYS A 123 -10.54 13.24 7.81
CA LYS A 123 -9.92 14.04 6.74
C LYS A 123 -8.76 13.30 6.05
N PRO A 124 -9.00 12.11 5.45
CA PRO A 124 -7.93 11.26 4.94
C PRO A 124 -7.16 11.92 3.78
N ALA A 125 -7.81 12.77 2.97
CA ALA A 125 -7.15 13.53 1.92
C ALA A 125 -6.01 14.43 2.46
N LEU A 126 -6.13 14.96 3.69
CA LEU A 126 -5.05 15.75 4.29
C LEU A 126 -3.84 14.89 4.63
N VAL A 127 -4.03 13.65 5.06
CA VAL A 127 -2.93 12.71 5.34
C VAL A 127 -2.18 12.39 4.06
N ILE A 128 -2.90 12.14 2.97
CA ILE A 128 -2.28 11.90 1.65
C ILE A 128 -1.47 13.14 1.24
N ARG A 129 -2.01 14.34 1.42
CA ARG A 129 -1.31 15.59 1.12
C ARG A 129 -0.06 15.78 1.98
N GLN A 130 -0.13 15.43 3.26
CA GLN A 130 1.01 15.50 4.18
C GLN A 130 2.14 14.55 3.76
N HIS A 131 1.81 13.33 3.29
CA HIS A 131 2.81 12.43 2.74
C HIS A 131 3.56 13.10 1.58
N PHE A 132 2.86 13.63 0.59
CA PHE A 132 3.50 14.26 -0.58
C PHE A 132 4.17 15.61 -0.29
N LYS A 133 3.83 16.26 0.82
CA LYS A 133 4.56 17.43 1.33
C LYS A 133 5.91 17.03 1.93
N MET A 134 6.00 15.86 2.56
CA MET A 134 7.23 15.35 3.19
C MET A 134 8.11 14.59 2.19
N PHE A 135 7.49 13.79 1.32
CA PHE A 135 8.16 12.93 0.35
C PHE A 135 7.56 13.19 -1.04
N SER A 136 8.35 13.78 -1.93
CA SER A 136 7.88 14.04 -3.29
C SER A 136 7.50 12.74 -4.01
N LEU A 137 6.64 12.80 -5.03
CA LEU A 137 6.30 11.62 -5.84
C LEU A 137 7.56 10.95 -6.42
N GLY A 138 8.55 11.73 -6.83
CA GLY A 138 9.83 11.22 -7.32
C GLY A 138 10.57 10.44 -6.24
N TYR A 139 10.66 11.02 -5.04
CA TYR A 139 11.27 10.36 -3.87
C TYR A 139 10.54 9.05 -3.54
N SER A 140 9.22 9.06 -3.38
CA SER A 140 8.46 7.86 -3.00
C SER A 140 8.60 6.71 -4.02
N ARG A 141 8.81 7.03 -5.31
CA ARG A 141 9.07 6.03 -6.34
C ARG A 141 10.47 5.42 -6.26
N ILE A 142 11.47 6.24 -5.95
CA ILE A 142 12.85 5.79 -5.76
C ILE A 142 12.92 4.93 -4.50
N GLU A 143 12.40 5.43 -3.38
CA GLU A 143 12.44 4.74 -2.08
C GLU A 143 11.76 3.36 -2.15
N VAL A 144 10.59 3.23 -2.79
CA VAL A 144 9.94 1.92 -2.98
C VAL A 144 10.74 0.96 -3.87
N ARG A 145 11.51 1.47 -4.83
CA ARG A 145 12.40 0.66 -5.66
C ARG A 145 13.64 0.23 -4.86
N ASP A 146 14.18 1.12 -4.05
CA ASP A 146 15.36 0.85 -3.23
C ASP A 146 15.03 -0.16 -2.11
N MET A 147 13.83 -0.08 -1.52
CA MET A 147 13.29 -1.13 -0.66
C MET A 147 13.18 -2.48 -1.37
N LEU A 148 12.69 -2.52 -2.61
CA LEU A 148 12.62 -3.77 -3.38
C LEU A 148 14.02 -4.36 -3.61
N ASP A 149 15.00 -3.54 -3.97
CA ASP A 149 16.39 -3.97 -4.17
C ASP A 149 17.00 -4.53 -2.87
N ALA A 150 16.80 -3.83 -1.76
CA ALA A 150 17.22 -4.29 -0.43
C ALA A 150 16.55 -5.62 -0.05
N VAL A 151 15.27 -5.81 -0.32
CA VAL A 151 14.56 -7.07 -0.04
C VAL A 151 15.04 -8.21 -0.95
N ILE A 152 15.34 -7.94 -2.22
CA ILE A 152 15.85 -8.96 -3.17
C ILE A 152 17.25 -9.43 -2.78
N THR A 153 18.12 -8.50 -2.40
CA THR A 153 19.53 -8.75 -2.08
C THR A 153 19.76 -9.24 -0.66
N TYR A 154 18.72 -9.25 0.20
CA TYR A 154 18.80 -9.77 1.55
C TYR A 154 19.20 -11.26 1.56
N LYS A 155 20.25 -11.57 2.33
CA LYS A 155 20.83 -12.92 2.50
C LYS A 155 20.77 -13.45 3.93
N GLY A 156 20.10 -12.74 4.85
CA GLY A 156 19.99 -13.17 6.24
C GLY A 156 18.99 -14.32 6.45
N GLU A 157 18.80 -14.71 7.70
CA GLU A 157 18.03 -15.91 8.09
C GLU A 157 16.52 -15.76 7.88
N ASN A 158 16.01 -14.52 7.80
CA ASN A 158 14.59 -14.27 7.56
C ASN A 158 14.20 -14.66 6.12
N GLY A 159 13.42 -15.74 6.00
CA GLY A 159 12.95 -16.21 4.70
C GLY A 159 12.13 -15.16 3.93
N VAL A 160 12.60 -14.80 2.74
CA VAL A 160 11.93 -13.86 1.81
C VAL A 160 11.03 -14.64 0.86
N ASN A 161 9.74 -14.31 0.83
CA ASN A 161 8.83 -14.84 -0.19
C ASN A 161 9.06 -14.13 -1.54
N ARG A 162 10.00 -14.63 -2.33
CA ARG A 162 10.35 -14.06 -3.64
C ARG A 162 9.21 -14.10 -4.66
N SER A 163 8.20 -14.95 -4.45
CA SER A 163 7.15 -15.20 -5.45
C SER A 163 6.13 -14.05 -5.60
N SER A 164 6.08 -13.14 -4.62
CA SER A 164 5.15 -12.02 -4.52
C SER A 164 5.80 -10.62 -4.57
N LEU A 165 7.14 -10.52 -4.51
CA LEU A 165 7.83 -9.23 -4.38
C LEU A 165 7.45 -8.22 -5.47
N LEU A 166 7.47 -8.66 -6.73
CA LEU A 166 7.11 -7.81 -7.87
C LEU A 166 5.63 -7.40 -7.87
N ILE A 167 4.75 -8.25 -7.33
CA ILE A 167 3.33 -7.94 -7.21
C ILE A 167 3.13 -6.84 -6.18
N PHE A 168 3.76 -6.99 -5.01
CA PHE A 168 3.67 -6.00 -3.94
C PHE A 168 4.27 -4.65 -4.36
N HIS A 169 5.45 -4.65 -4.98
CA HIS A 169 6.06 -3.45 -5.59
C HIS A 169 5.10 -2.74 -6.56
N LYS A 170 4.47 -3.50 -7.47
CA LYS A 170 3.51 -2.96 -8.44
C LYS A 170 2.30 -2.34 -7.74
N CYS A 171 1.81 -2.97 -6.67
CA CYS A 171 0.70 -2.46 -5.88
C CYS A 171 1.05 -1.15 -5.17
N LEU A 172 2.20 -1.06 -4.51
CA LEU A 172 2.67 0.18 -3.88
C LEU A 172 2.79 1.31 -4.90
N LYS A 173 3.38 1.05 -6.07
CA LYS A 173 3.48 2.03 -7.15
C LYS A 173 2.11 2.54 -7.60
N VAL A 174 1.12 1.66 -7.73
CA VAL A 174 -0.24 2.09 -8.07
C VAL A 174 -0.87 2.91 -6.97
N LEU A 175 -0.75 2.51 -5.70
CA LEU A 175 -1.28 3.28 -4.59
C LEU A 175 -0.66 4.69 -4.52
N ILE A 176 0.66 4.82 -4.65
CA ILE A 176 1.37 6.11 -4.65
C ILE A 176 0.91 6.97 -5.84
N ASN A 177 0.88 6.42 -7.05
CA ASN A 177 0.47 7.18 -8.23
C ASN A 177 -0.99 7.62 -8.14
N SER A 178 -1.90 6.72 -7.74
CA SER A 178 -3.31 7.04 -7.54
C SER A 178 -3.49 8.12 -6.47
N ALA A 179 -2.76 8.02 -5.36
CA ALA A 179 -2.83 8.98 -4.26
C ALA A 179 -2.43 10.39 -4.72
N ASN A 180 -1.34 10.50 -5.47
CA ASN A 180 -0.91 11.77 -6.04
C ASN A 180 -1.91 12.34 -7.04
N THR A 181 -2.51 11.49 -7.89
CA THR A 181 -3.52 11.93 -8.87
C THR A 181 -4.82 12.41 -8.20
N ILE A 182 -5.25 11.78 -7.10
CA ILE A 182 -6.45 12.17 -6.35
C ILE A 182 -6.33 13.56 -5.71
N LEU A 183 -5.10 14.01 -5.44
CA LEU A 183 -4.85 15.33 -4.84
C LEU A 183 -4.81 16.49 -5.84
N LYS A 184 -4.70 16.19 -7.14
CA LYS A 184 -4.74 17.18 -8.22
C LYS A 184 -6.19 17.51 -8.57
#